data_AF-A0A5B8LII7-F1
#
_entry.id   AF-A0A5B8LII7-F1
#
_cell.length_a   1.000
_cell.length_b   1.000
_cell.length_c   1.000
_cell.angle_alpha   90.00
_cell.angle_beta   90.00
_cell.angle_gamma   90.00
#
_symmetry.space_group_name_H-M   'P 1'
#
loop_
_entity.id
_entity.type
_entity.pdbx_description
1 polymer ?
#
loop_
_entity_poly.entity_id
_entity_poly.type
_entity_poly.pdbx_seq_one_letter_code
_entity_poly.pdbx_strand_id
1 'polypeptide(L)'
;MPSLRENRSPFRRPTNVSLDAKLVEEAKELGINVSRASEEGVAREVKAERERRFREENREAFEDWNKYVEENGLPLERFRHF
;
A
#
# COMPACT_ATOMS: atom_id res chain seq x y z
N MET A 1 15.63 -25.92 -4.89
CA MET A 1 14.49 -25.64 -5.78
C MET A 1 14.26 -24.13 -5.86
N PRO A 2 14.71 -23.42 -6.91
CA PRO A 2 14.31 -22.03 -7.10
C PRO A 2 13.54 -21.85 -8.41
N SER A 3 12.40 -21.17 -8.33
CA SER A 3 11.85 -20.24 -9.31
C SER A 3 10.33 -20.34 -9.36
N LEU A 4 9.66 -19.35 -8.77
CA LEU A 4 8.44 -18.76 -9.31
C LEU A 4 8.22 -17.41 -8.64
N ARG A 5 9.18 -16.49 -8.86
CA ARG A 5 8.75 -15.09 -8.99
C ARG A 5 8.18 -14.98 -10.38
N GLU A 6 6.88 -15.27 -10.49
CA GLU A 6 6.13 -15.00 -11.71
C GLU A 6 6.16 -13.48 -11.91
N ASN A 7 7.14 -13.02 -12.70
CA ASN A 7 7.23 -11.66 -13.18
C ASN A 7 6.13 -11.47 -14.23
N ARG A 8 4.86 -11.50 -13.80
CA ARG A 8 3.74 -11.04 -14.61
C ARG A 8 3.95 -9.56 -14.81
N SER A 9 4.33 -9.18 -16.02
CA SER A 9 4.14 -7.80 -16.47
C SER A 9 2.73 -7.38 -16.07
N PRO A 10 2.55 -6.29 -15.29
CA PRO A 10 1.25 -5.92 -14.78
C PRO A 10 0.31 -5.76 -15.98
N PHE A 11 -0.78 -6.53 -16.00
CA PHE A 11 -1.79 -6.45 -17.04
C PHE A 11 -2.49 -5.09 -16.89
N ARG A 12 -1.96 -4.08 -17.58
CA ARG A 12 -2.50 -2.72 -17.55
C ARG A 12 -3.78 -2.71 -18.37
N ARG A 13 -4.90 -2.38 -17.73
CA ARG A 13 -6.16 -2.16 -18.42
C ARG A 13 -6.29 -0.67 -18.72
N PRO A 14 -6.41 -0.26 -20.00
CA PRO A 14 -6.73 1.12 -20.32
C PRO A 14 -8.08 1.45 -19.70
N THR A 15 -8.09 2.47 -18.85
CA THR A 15 -9.27 2.93 -18.12
C THR A 15 -9.49 4.39 -18.49
N ASN A 16 -10.66 4.71 -19.03
CA ASN A 16 -11.02 6.09 -19.33
C ASN A 16 -11.42 6.77 -18.02
N VAL A 17 -10.76 7.88 -17.69
CA VAL A 17 -11.03 8.71 -16.51
C VAL A 17 -11.29 10.14 -16.93
N SER A 18 -12.22 10.81 -16.25
CA SER A 18 -12.49 12.24 -16.45
C SER A 18 -11.65 13.05 -15.46
N LEU A 19 -10.83 13.96 -15.97
CA LEU A 19 -10.01 14.88 -15.20
C LEU A 19 -10.30 16.32 -15.65
N ASP A 20 -9.93 17.29 -14.82
CA ASP A 20 -10.02 18.70 -15.19
C ASP A 20 -9.13 18.99 -16.41
N ALA A 21 -9.72 19.61 -17.43
CA ALA A 21 -9.04 19.85 -18.70
C ALA A 21 -7.85 20.82 -18.55
N LYS A 22 -7.96 21.84 -17.68
CA LYS A 22 -6.86 22.80 -17.46
C LYS A 22 -5.70 22.12 -16.77
N LEU A 23 -5.98 21.26 -15.78
CA LEU A 23 -4.95 20.49 -15.10
C LEU A 23 -4.22 19.52 -16.04
N VAL A 24 -4.94 18.90 -16.98
CA VAL A 24 -4.33 18.02 -17.99
C VAL A 24 -3.44 18.80 -18.96
N GLU A 25 -3.87 19.98 -19.40
CA GLU A 25 -3.05 20.84 -20.26
C GLU A 25 -1.80 21.35 -19.54
N GLU A 26 -1.93 21.83 -18.31
CA GLU A 26 -0.79 22.23 -17.47
C GLU A 26 0.19 21.06 -17.26
N ALA A 27 -0.32 19.85 -16.99
CA ALA A 27 0.51 18.67 -16.86
C ALA A 27 1.29 18.36 -18.15
N LYS A 28 0.67 18.52 -19.32
CA LYS A 28 1.36 18.35 -20.62
C LYS A 28 2.43 19.42 -20.83
N GLU A 29 2.14 20.68 -20.54
CA GLU A 29 3.09 21.79 -20.64
C GLU A 29 4.33 21.55 -19.76
N LEU A 30 4.13 20.96 -18.58
CA LEU A 30 5.19 20.58 -17.64
C LEU A 30 5.86 19.23 -17.95
N GLY A 31 5.45 18.52 -19.01
CA GLY A 31 6.00 17.21 -19.37
C GLY A 31 5.63 16.08 -18.40
N ILE A 32 4.57 16.25 -17.61
CA ILE A 32 4.10 15.27 -16.63
C ILE A 32 3.30 14.17 -17.35
N ASN A 33 3.66 12.91 -17.08
CA ASN A 33 2.91 11.77 -17.58
C ASN A 33 1.64 11.54 -16.74
N VAL A 34 0.51 12.06 -17.21
CA VAL A 34 -0.80 11.98 -16.53
C VAL A 34 -1.21 10.55 -16.20
N SER A 35 -0.96 9.59 -17.11
CA SER A 35 -1.31 8.19 -16.87
C SER A 35 -0.51 7.62 -15.69
N ARG A 36 0.79 7.90 -15.63
CA ARG A 36 1.65 7.42 -14.53
C ARG A 36 1.29 8.10 -13.21
N ALA A 37 1.08 9.41 -13.22
CA ALA A 37 0.67 10.15 -12.03
C ALA A 37 -0.68 9.65 -11.48
N SER A 38 -1.61 9.31 -12.38
CA SER A 38 -2.90 8.71 -12.01
C SER A 38 -2.73 7.32 -11.39
N GLU A 39 -1.89 6.47 -11.96
CA GLU A 39 -1.59 5.13 -11.42
C GLU A 39 -0.99 5.23 -10.01
N GLU A 40 -0.02 6.12 -9.80
CA GLU A 40 0.60 6.35 -8.50
C GLU A 40 -0.40 6.92 -7.47
N GLY A 41 -1.29 7.82 -7.90
CA GLY A 41 -2.38 8.34 -7.08
C GLY A 41 -3.33 7.23 -6.60
N VAL A 42 -3.85 6.43 -7.54
CA VAL A 42 -4.75 5.31 -7.23
C VAL A 42 -4.07 4.27 -6.34
N ALA A 43 -2.80 3.94 -6.61
CA ALA A 43 -2.07 2.97 -5.79
C ALA A 43 -1.93 3.41 -4.33
N ARG A 44 -1.67 4.70 -4.08
CA ARG A 44 -1.59 5.26 -2.72
C ARG A 44 -2.92 5.17 -1.99
N GLU A 45 -4.02 5.59 -2.63
CA GLU A 45 -5.36 5.53 -2.02
C GLU A 45 -5.79 4.09 -1.74
N VAL A 46 -5.58 3.17 -2.68
CA VAL A 46 -5.88 1.74 -2.47
C VAL A 46 -5.08 1.16 -1.31
N LYS A 47 -3.80 1.52 -1.18
CA LYS A 47 -2.96 1.09 -0.07
C LYS A 47 -3.49 1.62 1.26
N ALA A 48 -3.78 2.92 1.33
CA ALA A 48 -4.30 3.56 2.54
C ALA A 48 -5.64 2.94 2.99
N GLU A 49 -6.54 2.68 2.05
CA GLU A 49 -7.83 2.03 2.30
C GLU A 49 -7.65 0.61 2.85
N ARG A 50 -6.75 -0.18 2.24
CA ARG A 50 -6.43 -1.53 2.73
C ARG A 50 -5.84 -1.51 4.13
N GLU A 51 -4.93 -0.59 4.41
CA GLU A 51 -4.35 -0.41 5.74
C GLU A 51 -5.38 0.01 6.78
N ARG A 52 -6.37 0.84 6.38
CA ARG A 52 -7.48 1.19 7.27
C ARG A 52 -8.32 -0.04 7.61
N ARG A 53 -8.78 -0.77 6.60
CA ARG A 53 -9.60 -1.99 6.79
C ARG A 53 -8.86 -3.05 7.58
N PHE A 54 -7.59 -3.28 7.28
CA PHE A 54 -6.78 -4.24 8.02
C PHE A 54 -6.69 -3.89 9.50
N ARG A 55 -6.50 -2.60 9.84
CA ARG A 55 -6.50 -2.14 11.23
C ARG A 55 -7.86 -2.31 11.90
N GLU A 56 -8.95 -2.04 11.20
CA GLU A 56 -10.31 -2.25 11.71
C GLU A 56 -10.57 -3.74 11.99
N GLU A 57 -10.26 -4.61 11.03
CA GLU A 57 -10.46 -6.06 11.11
C GLU A 57 -9.58 -6.74 12.17
N ASN A 58 -8.34 -6.25 12.37
CA ASN A 58 -7.38 -6.87 13.28
C ASN A 58 -7.30 -6.13 14.62
N ARG A 59 -8.22 -5.19 14.88
CA ARG A 59 -8.18 -4.36 16.09
C ARG A 59 -8.15 -5.21 17.37
N GLU A 60 -9.05 -6.18 17.48
CA GLU A 60 -9.12 -7.08 18.63
C GLU A 60 -7.84 -7.92 18.77
N ALA A 61 -7.33 -8.47 17.67
CA ALA A 61 -6.09 -9.23 17.66
C ALA A 61 -4.88 -8.39 18.12
N PHE A 62 -4.81 -7.11 17.73
CA PHE A 62 -3.78 -6.20 18.20
C PHE A 62 -3.95 -5.84 19.67
N GLU A 63 -5.17 -5.61 20.14
CA GLU A 63 -5.45 -5.34 21.55
C GLU A 63 -5.06 -6.53 22.44
N ASP A 64 -5.41 -7.75 22.03
CA ASP A 64 -5.04 -8.99 22.74
C ASP A 64 -3.53 -9.23 22.73
N TRP A 65 -2.87 -8.99 21.59
CA TRP A 65 -1.42 -9.08 21.49
C TRP A 65 -0.72 -8.04 22.39
N ASN A 66 -1.22 -6.81 22.42
CA ASN A 66 -0.67 -5.76 23.27
C ASN A 66 -0.79 -6.12 24.75
N LYS A 67 -1.96 -6.62 25.19
CA LYS A 67 -2.14 -7.12 26.57
C LYS A 67 -1.17 -8.25 26.89
N TYR A 68 -1.04 -9.22 25.97
CA TYR A 68 -0.10 -10.32 26.15
C TYR A 68 1.35 -9.81 26.34
N VAL A 69 1.79 -8.84 25.53
CA VAL A 69 3.13 -8.24 25.65
C VAL A 69 3.28 -7.43 26.94
N GLU A 70 2.26 -6.70 27.38
CA GLU A 70 2.28 -5.98 28.67
C GLU A 70 2.43 -6.94 29.86
N GLU A 71 1.72 -8.07 29.82
CA GLU A 71 1.76 -9.08 30.88
C GLU A 71 3.02 -9.96 30.85
N ASN A 72 3.51 -10.32 29.66
CA ASN A 72 4.54 -11.35 29.48
C ASN A 72 5.89 -10.80 29.00
N GLY A 73 5.97 -9.51 28.68
CA GLY A 73 7.11 -8.90 28.02
C GLY A 73 7.20 -9.25 26.53
N LEU A 74 8.25 -8.76 25.85
CA LEU A 74 8.43 -9.02 24.43
C LEU A 74 8.85 -10.48 24.21
N PRO A 75 8.11 -11.23 23.36
CA PRO A 75 8.51 -12.58 23.00
C PRO A 75 9.92 -12.57 22.39
N LEU A 76 10.73 -13.53 22.83
CA LEU A 76 12.10 -13.73 22.36
C LEU A 76 13.09 -12.60 22.70
N GLU A 77 12.72 -11.62 23.54
CA GLU A 77 13.63 -10.56 23.99
C GLU A 77 14.94 -11.12 24.58
N ARG A 78 14.85 -12.26 25.28
CA ARG A 78 16.00 -12.96 25.86
C ARG A 78 17.01 -13.52 24.84
N PHE A 79 16.68 -13.53 23.55
CA PHE A 79 17.56 -14.04 22.48
C PHE A 79 18.05 -12.93 21.54
N ARG A 80 17.78 -11.66 21.87
CA ARG A 80 18.23 -10.52 21.06
C ARG A 80 19.74 -10.30 21.26
N HIS A 81 20.53 -10.66 20.25
CA HIS A 81 21.96 -10.29 20.16
C HIS A 81 22.11 -8.85 19.62
N PHE A 82 23.05 -8.10 20.19
CA PHE A 82 23.40 -6.72 19.83
C PHE A 82 24.74 -6.67 19.08
#